data_AF-A0A6A3EQH3-F1
#
_entry.id   AF-A0A6A3EQH3-F1
#
_cell.length_a   1.000
_cell.length_b   1.000
_cell.length_c   1.000
_cell.angle_alpha   90.00
_cell.angle_beta   90.00
_cell.angle_gamma   90.00
#
_symmetry.space_group_name_H-M   'P 1'
#
loop_
_entity.id
_entity.type
_entity.pdbx_description
1 polymer ?
#
loop_
_entity_poly.entity_id
_entity_poly.type
_entity_poly.pdbx_seq_one_letter_code
_entity_poly.pdbx_strand_id
1 'polypeptide(L)'
;MSDSVEVVVPGYGICTAKIEDGGNNFVSDAVCPSLPSSQLKSISSLMLHLSTLESVATLMQLLRLIGGSLRSLYLGSQRDQAADLSSQSHMQQAYLSLESQRQHIDLCMLATICPDQEKLDLKFYGIRVSVPNEALRQWAIKEMTLYGVGDLSALMTCLTDTTLRMRKTLAVLGVFSYIRPLCPDDIERLIALEGEFLPVTKEKFPKLSKAAMLSAVRSGWNNNSSTGAIRALSRLDASVLSLIFTFASIPERRYIRLK
;
A
#
# COMPACT_ATOMS: atom_id res chain seq x y z
N MET A 1 22.12 -41.78 -18.99
CA MET A 1 21.88 -41.04 -17.73
C MET A 1 21.17 -39.77 -18.13
N SER A 2 19.94 -39.54 -17.68
CA SER A 2 19.10 -38.42 -18.12
C SER A 2 19.36 -37.20 -17.23
N ASP A 3 19.81 -36.11 -17.83
CA ASP A 3 20.09 -34.83 -17.18
C ASP A 3 18.80 -34.07 -16.82
N SER A 4 18.06 -34.61 -15.84
CA SER A 4 16.86 -33.97 -15.27
C SER A 4 17.05 -33.71 -13.79
N VAL A 5 16.75 -32.49 -13.34
CA VAL A 5 16.81 -32.07 -11.94
C VAL A 5 15.40 -31.81 -11.43
N GLU A 6 15.12 -32.27 -10.22
CA GLU A 6 13.89 -31.92 -9.50
C GLU A 6 14.02 -30.54 -8.89
N VAL A 7 13.12 -29.65 -9.28
CA VAL A 7 13.05 -28.27 -8.80
C VAL A 7 11.74 -28.08 -8.06
N VAL A 8 11.82 -27.56 -6.83
CA VAL A 8 10.63 -27.15 -6.09
C VAL A 8 10.20 -25.78 -6.62
N VAL A 9 9.10 -25.75 -7.37
CA VAL A 9 8.50 -24.52 -7.91
C VAL A 9 7.34 -24.09 -7.01
N PRO A 10 7.42 -22.92 -6.36
CA PRO A 10 6.31 -22.41 -5.55
C PRO A 10 5.01 -22.34 -6.36
N GLY A 11 3.97 -23.02 -5.88
CA GLY A 11 2.65 -23.08 -6.54
C GLY A 11 2.47 -24.18 -7.60
N TYR A 12 3.54 -24.89 -7.98
CA TYR A 12 3.51 -26.02 -8.92
C TYR A 12 4.04 -27.34 -8.32
N GLY A 13 4.65 -27.29 -7.14
CA GLY A 13 5.19 -28.47 -6.46
C GLY A 13 6.58 -28.83 -6.98
N ILE A 14 6.92 -30.12 -6.92
CA ILE A 14 8.17 -30.63 -7.47
C ILE A 14 7.98 -30.80 -8.98
N CYS A 15 8.81 -30.12 -9.77
CA CYS A 15 8.82 -30.23 -11.22
C CYS A 15 10.14 -30.84 -11.68
N THR A 16 10.10 -31.76 -12.64
CA THR A 16 11.33 -32.22 -13.31
C THR A 16 11.70 -31.26 -14.45
N ALA A 17 12.89 -30.65 -14.34
CA ALA A 17 13.46 -29.78 -15.37
C ALA A 17 14.62 -30.49 -16.07
N LYS A 18 14.61 -30.51 -17.41
CA LYS A 18 15.76 -30.96 -18.20
C LYS A 18 16.78 -29.82 -18.30
N ILE A 19 18.04 -30.12 -18.05
CA ILE A 19 19.12 -29.15 -18.23
C ILE A 19 19.43 -29.10 -19.74
N GLU A 20 18.73 -28.27 -20.49
CA GLU A 20 19.10 -27.94 -21.88
C GLU A 20 19.35 -26.43 -22.00
N ASP A 21 20.43 -26.07 -22.70
CA ASP A 21 20.88 -24.70 -22.94
C ASP A 21 19.81 -23.90 -23.72
N GLY A 22 18.96 -23.17 -23.00
CA GLY A 22 18.22 -22.03 -23.55
C GLY A 22 16.70 -22.04 -23.46
N GLY A 23 16.06 -22.99 -22.78
CA GLY A 23 14.59 -22.98 -22.64
C GLY A 23 14.05 -23.71 -21.42
N ASN A 24 13.82 -22.99 -20.32
CA ASN A 24 13.24 -23.56 -19.09
C ASN A 24 11.73 -23.77 -19.25
N ASN A 25 11.33 -24.81 -19.97
CA ASN A 25 9.94 -25.27 -20.00
C ASN A 25 9.69 -26.13 -18.76
N PHE A 26 9.14 -25.53 -17.70
CA PHE A 26 8.70 -26.28 -16.52
C PHE A 26 7.44 -27.07 -16.86
N VAL A 27 7.54 -28.40 -16.84
CA VAL A 27 6.39 -29.30 -16.94
C VAL A 27 5.99 -29.69 -15.52
N SER A 28 4.73 -29.41 -15.16
CA SER A 28 4.19 -29.70 -13.84
C SER A 28 3.81 -31.18 -13.74
N ASP A 29 4.53 -31.95 -12.92
CA ASP A 29 4.30 -33.39 -12.75
C ASP A 29 3.11 -33.71 -11.83
N ALA A 30 2.57 -32.71 -11.14
CA ALA A 30 1.40 -32.85 -10.29
C ALA A 30 0.47 -31.66 -10.50
N VAL A 31 -0.81 -31.93 -10.79
CA VAL A 31 -1.88 -30.93 -10.71
C VAL A 31 -1.84 -30.37 -9.29
N CYS A 32 -1.24 -29.19 -9.11
CA CYS A 32 -1.23 -28.54 -7.82
C CYS A 32 -2.71 -28.31 -7.45
N PRO A 33 -3.22 -28.93 -6.36
CA PRO A 33 -4.58 -28.65 -5.94
C PRO A 33 -4.63 -27.15 -5.69
N SER A 34 -5.49 -26.45 -6.43
CA SER A 34 -5.71 -25.01 -6.31
C SER A 34 -5.74 -24.66 -4.83
N LEU A 35 -4.76 -23.87 -4.37
CA LEU A 35 -4.69 -23.46 -2.97
C LEU A 35 -6.07 -22.90 -2.59
N PRO A 36 -6.68 -23.38 -1.49
CA PRO A 36 -7.98 -22.89 -1.09
C PRO A 36 -7.91 -21.37 -0.94
N SER A 37 -8.80 -20.66 -1.64
CA SER A 37 -8.85 -19.19 -1.70
C SER A 37 -8.95 -18.53 -0.31
N SER A 38 -9.25 -19.29 0.74
CA SER A 38 -9.27 -18.86 2.12
C SER A 38 -7.89 -18.68 2.75
N GLN A 39 -6.84 -19.42 2.34
CA GLN A 39 -5.50 -19.30 2.93
C GLN A 39 -4.74 -18.04 2.45
N LEU A 40 -4.99 -17.62 1.20
CA LEU A 40 -4.35 -16.45 0.60
C LEU A 40 -4.85 -15.10 1.15
N LYS A 41 -5.98 -15.10 1.88
CA LYS A 41 -6.52 -13.92 2.59
C LYS A 41 -5.71 -13.51 3.83
N SER A 42 -4.62 -14.20 4.13
CA SER A 42 -3.72 -13.86 5.24
C SER A 42 -2.69 -12.80 4.87
N ILE A 43 -2.46 -12.56 3.57
CA ILE A 43 -1.42 -11.63 3.11
C ILE A 43 -1.94 -10.20 3.25
N SER A 44 -1.37 -9.46 4.21
CA SER A 44 -1.70 -8.07 4.48
C SER A 44 -0.73 -7.06 3.84
N SER A 45 0.45 -7.52 3.40
CA SER A 45 1.46 -6.68 2.76
C SER A 45 2.18 -7.43 1.65
N LEU A 46 2.39 -6.76 0.51
CA LEU A 46 3.11 -7.29 -0.63
C LEU A 46 4.10 -6.25 -1.16
N MET A 47 5.33 -6.67 -1.42
CA MET A 47 6.38 -5.85 -2.02
C MET A 47 6.94 -6.59 -3.24
N LEU A 48 6.82 -5.97 -4.41
CA LEU A 48 7.35 -6.52 -5.66
C LEU A 48 8.33 -5.53 -6.30
N HIS A 49 9.54 -6.01 -6.56
CA HIS A 49 10.53 -5.33 -7.40
C HIS A 49 10.58 -6.04 -8.75
N LEU A 50 10.11 -5.36 -9.79
CA LEU A 50 9.97 -5.94 -11.13
C LEU A 50 10.90 -5.21 -12.10
N SER A 51 11.91 -5.89 -12.64
CA SER A 51 12.83 -5.32 -13.64
C SER A 51 12.08 -4.77 -14.86
N THR A 52 11.07 -5.51 -15.31
CA THR A 52 10.05 -5.13 -16.29
C THR A 52 8.76 -5.84 -15.93
N LEU A 53 7.69 -5.09 -15.65
CA LEU A 53 6.35 -5.69 -15.61
C LEU A 53 5.97 -5.95 -17.07
N GLU A 54 6.01 -7.19 -17.54
CA GLU A 54 5.66 -7.49 -18.94
C GLU A 54 4.16 -7.33 -19.18
N SER A 55 3.35 -7.55 -18.15
CA SER A 55 1.89 -7.48 -18.24
C SER A 55 1.24 -7.02 -16.93
N VAL A 56 0.60 -5.84 -16.98
CA VAL A 56 -0.31 -5.38 -15.91
C VAL A 56 -1.41 -6.40 -15.65
N ALA A 57 -1.86 -7.14 -16.68
CA ALA A 57 -2.92 -8.12 -16.51
C ALA A 57 -2.50 -9.27 -15.58
N THR A 58 -1.25 -9.74 -15.68
CA THR A 58 -0.71 -10.79 -14.79
C THR A 58 -0.63 -10.30 -13.35
N LEU A 59 -0.18 -9.05 -13.14
CA LEU A 59 -0.20 -8.42 -11.82
C LEU A 59 -1.63 -8.34 -11.27
N MET A 60 -2.60 -7.93 -12.08
CA MET A 60 -4.00 -7.87 -11.64
C MET A 60 -4.57 -9.25 -11.34
N GLN A 61 -4.18 -10.30 -12.07
CA GLN A 61 -4.55 -11.68 -11.75
C GLN A 61 -3.96 -12.13 -10.41
N LEU A 62 -2.68 -11.85 -10.16
CA LEU A 62 -2.05 -12.12 -8.86
C LEU A 62 -2.79 -11.40 -7.74
N LEU A 63 -3.03 -10.10 -7.90
CA LEU A 63 -3.75 -9.30 -6.91
C LEU A 63 -5.18 -9.80 -6.71
N ARG A 64 -5.86 -10.36 -7.72
CA ARG A 64 -7.19 -10.97 -7.51
C ARG A 64 -7.17 -12.16 -6.54
N LEU A 65 -6.04 -12.86 -6.43
CA LEU A 65 -5.89 -14.01 -5.54
C LEU A 65 -5.64 -13.58 -4.08
N ILE A 66 -4.93 -12.46 -3.87
CA ILE A 66 -4.40 -12.07 -2.55
C ILE A 66 -4.92 -10.70 -2.05
N GLY A 67 -5.52 -9.91 -2.93
CA GLY A 67 -5.83 -8.49 -2.73
C GLY A 67 -6.96 -8.23 -1.73
N GLY A 68 -7.84 -9.22 -1.52
CA GLY A 68 -9.01 -9.08 -0.65
C GLY A 68 -8.70 -8.79 0.82
N SER A 69 -7.44 -8.94 1.27
CA SER A 69 -7.01 -8.55 2.63
C SER A 69 -5.71 -7.75 2.64
N LEU A 70 -5.28 -7.32 1.45
CA LEU A 70 -4.03 -6.61 1.27
C LEU A 70 -4.18 -5.16 1.72
N ARG A 71 -3.45 -4.79 2.78
CA ARG A 71 -3.42 -3.43 3.33
C ARG A 71 -2.29 -2.58 2.75
N SER A 72 -1.18 -3.20 2.38
CA SER A 72 -0.01 -2.51 1.86
C SER A 72 0.48 -3.15 0.57
N LEU A 73 0.68 -2.34 -0.48
CA LEU A 73 1.26 -2.78 -1.74
C LEU A 73 2.39 -1.84 -2.13
N TYR A 74 3.56 -2.42 -2.39
CA TYR A 74 4.69 -1.75 -3.01
C TYR A 74 4.98 -2.37 -4.37
N LEU A 75 5.04 -1.53 -5.40
CA LEU A 75 5.47 -1.90 -6.75
C LEU A 75 6.61 -0.99 -7.18
N GLY A 76 7.80 -1.55 -7.34
CA GLY A 76 8.97 -0.82 -7.84
C GLY A 76 9.68 -1.55 -8.96
N SER A 77 10.65 -0.88 -9.58
CA SER A 77 11.45 -1.48 -10.65
C SER A 77 12.78 -2.01 -10.12
N GLN A 78 13.25 -3.18 -10.55
CA GLN A 78 14.53 -3.72 -10.08
C GLN A 78 15.74 -2.88 -10.51
N ARG A 79 15.60 -2.04 -11.56
CA ARG A 79 16.65 -1.10 -11.98
C ARG A 79 16.99 -0.05 -10.92
N ASP A 80 16.18 0.00 -9.85
CA ASP A 80 16.40 0.81 -8.66
C ASP A 80 17.60 0.40 -7.81
N GLN A 81 18.01 -0.88 -7.87
CA GLN A 81 19.11 -1.38 -7.01
C GLN A 81 20.50 -1.15 -7.62
N ALA A 82 20.59 -0.80 -8.92
CA ALA A 82 21.84 -0.39 -9.55
C ALA A 82 22.17 1.10 -9.31
N ALA A 83 21.32 1.81 -8.55
CA ALA A 83 21.38 3.26 -8.38
C ALA A 83 22.41 3.75 -7.33
N ASP A 84 23.09 2.84 -6.62
CA ASP A 84 24.07 3.22 -5.60
C ASP A 84 25.48 3.54 -6.15
N LEU A 85 25.77 3.31 -7.45
CA LEU A 85 27.17 3.32 -7.93
C LEU A 85 27.47 3.99 -9.29
N SER A 86 26.59 4.75 -9.94
CA SER A 86 26.98 5.44 -11.18
C SER A 86 26.38 6.83 -11.40
N SER A 87 27.22 7.73 -11.91
CA SER A 87 27.08 9.15 -12.23
C SER A 87 25.67 9.62 -12.66
N GLN A 88 25.26 10.81 -12.17
CA GLN A 88 23.97 11.49 -12.42
C GLN A 88 23.50 11.52 -13.90
N SER A 89 24.42 11.57 -14.87
CA SER A 89 24.09 11.63 -16.30
C SER A 89 23.59 10.30 -16.89
N HIS A 90 24.20 9.17 -16.50
CA HIS A 90 23.71 7.83 -16.89
C HIS A 90 22.39 7.49 -16.19
N MET A 91 22.21 8.02 -14.99
CA MET A 91 20.97 7.88 -14.20
C MET A 91 19.76 8.49 -14.95
N GLN A 92 19.92 9.68 -15.55
CA GLN A 92 18.82 10.34 -16.27
C GLN A 92 18.40 9.56 -17.54
N GLN A 93 19.33 8.99 -18.30
CA GLN A 93 19.02 8.20 -19.49
C GLN A 93 18.33 6.87 -19.18
N ALA A 94 18.76 6.17 -18.12
CA ALA A 94 18.10 4.94 -17.66
C ALA A 94 16.65 5.21 -17.21
N TYR A 95 16.43 6.33 -16.52
CA TYR A 95 15.09 6.75 -16.08
C TYR A 95 14.19 7.25 -17.22
N LEU A 96 14.73 7.96 -18.21
CA LEU A 96 13.97 8.36 -19.42
C LEU A 96 13.52 7.13 -20.24
N SER A 97 14.36 6.08 -20.27
CA SER A 97 14.00 4.81 -20.92
C SER A 97 12.86 4.10 -20.18
N LEU A 98 12.85 4.15 -18.84
CA LEU A 98 11.76 3.61 -18.02
C LEU A 98 10.46 4.41 -18.19
N GLU A 99 10.53 5.74 -18.35
CA GLU A 99 9.36 6.58 -18.60
C GLU A 99 8.70 6.27 -19.95
N SER A 100 9.50 6.00 -20.99
CA SER A 100 8.99 5.68 -22.33
C SER A 100 8.27 4.32 -22.39
N GLN A 101 8.55 3.42 -21.45
CA GLN A 101 7.89 2.11 -21.30
C GLN A 101 6.98 2.06 -20.08
N ARG A 102 6.61 3.23 -19.51
CA ARG A 102 5.86 3.32 -18.26
C ARG A 102 4.50 2.64 -18.42
N GLN A 103 4.27 1.63 -17.60
CA GLN A 103 2.95 1.02 -17.50
C GLN A 103 2.07 1.82 -16.55
N HIS A 104 0.78 1.88 -16.86
CA HIS A 104 -0.21 2.59 -16.05
C HIS A 104 -0.98 1.62 -15.17
N ILE A 105 -0.98 1.91 -13.88
CA ILE A 105 -1.79 1.23 -12.88
C ILE A 105 -3.13 1.95 -12.79
N ASP A 106 -4.20 1.17 -12.92
CA ASP A 106 -5.57 1.67 -12.85
C ASP A 106 -6.09 1.62 -11.40
N LEU A 107 -6.36 2.79 -10.83
CA LEU A 107 -6.89 2.89 -9.47
C LEU A 107 -8.28 2.28 -9.32
N CYS A 108 -9.12 2.33 -10.37
CA CYS A 108 -10.45 1.72 -10.33
C CYS A 108 -10.35 0.19 -10.19
N MET A 109 -9.40 -0.42 -10.92
CA MET A 109 -9.15 -1.86 -10.81
C MET A 109 -8.52 -2.23 -9.47
N LEU A 110 -7.53 -1.45 -9.01
CA LEU A 110 -6.92 -1.69 -7.69
C LEU A 110 -7.94 -1.58 -6.56
N ALA A 111 -8.80 -0.55 -6.56
CA ALA A 111 -9.85 -0.41 -5.56
C ALA A 111 -10.84 -1.59 -5.55
N THR A 112 -11.08 -2.18 -6.73
CA THR A 112 -11.96 -3.36 -6.86
C THR A 112 -11.30 -4.62 -6.30
N ILE A 113 -10.00 -4.79 -6.56
CA ILE A 113 -9.26 -6.00 -6.21
C ILE A 113 -8.75 -5.96 -4.76
N CYS A 114 -8.37 -4.77 -4.29
CA CYS A 114 -7.79 -4.48 -2.98
C CYS A 114 -8.62 -3.42 -2.25
N PRO A 115 -9.87 -3.72 -1.85
CA PRO A 115 -10.77 -2.73 -1.23
C PRO A 115 -10.29 -2.25 0.14
N ASP A 116 -9.58 -3.11 0.88
CA ASP A 116 -9.06 -2.82 2.23
C ASP A 116 -7.64 -2.22 2.21
N GLN A 117 -7.16 -1.80 1.03
CA GLN A 117 -5.83 -1.23 0.88
C GLN A 117 -5.72 0.12 1.60
N GLU A 118 -4.74 0.22 2.50
CA GLU A 118 -4.44 1.42 3.28
C GLU A 118 -3.22 2.16 2.74
N LYS A 119 -2.24 1.43 2.19
CA LYS A 119 -0.98 1.97 1.70
C LYS A 119 -0.68 1.51 0.26
N LEU A 120 -0.30 2.45 -0.59
CA LEU A 120 0.15 2.18 -1.96
C LEU A 120 1.43 2.93 -2.28
N ASP A 121 2.50 2.19 -2.56
CA ASP A 121 3.77 2.74 -3.02
C ASP A 121 4.02 2.30 -4.47
N LEU A 122 4.10 3.27 -5.38
CA LEU A 122 4.36 3.05 -6.80
C LEU A 122 5.63 3.76 -7.21
N LYS A 123 6.57 3.01 -7.79
CA LYS A 123 7.83 3.55 -8.30
C LYS A 123 7.98 3.26 -9.79
N PHE A 124 8.04 4.34 -10.57
CA PHE A 124 8.07 4.37 -12.03
C PHE A 124 6.83 3.80 -12.74
N TYR A 125 5.67 3.82 -12.07
CA TYR A 125 4.39 3.49 -12.67
C TYR A 125 3.54 4.74 -12.90
N GLY A 126 2.84 4.78 -14.03
CA GLY A 126 1.84 5.80 -14.31
C GLY A 126 0.57 5.50 -13.55
N ILE A 127 -0.22 6.54 -13.27
CA ILE A 127 -1.56 6.37 -12.72
C ILE A 127 -2.56 6.60 -13.84
N ARG A 128 -3.63 5.83 -13.83
CA ARG A 128 -4.83 6.16 -14.57
C ARG A 128 -6.05 5.85 -13.71
N VAL A 129 -7.14 6.52 -14.01
CA VAL A 129 -8.44 6.28 -13.41
C VAL A 129 -9.38 6.00 -14.57
N SER A 130 -9.83 4.75 -14.69
CA SER A 130 -10.82 4.37 -15.71
C SER A 130 -12.23 4.78 -15.26
N VAL A 131 -13.26 4.16 -15.84
CA VAL A 131 -14.67 4.52 -15.59
C VAL A 131 -14.97 4.54 -14.09
N PRO A 132 -15.69 5.58 -13.58
CA PRO A 132 -16.03 5.66 -12.16
C PRO A 132 -16.75 4.40 -11.70
N ASN A 133 -16.25 3.79 -10.61
CA ASN A 133 -16.85 2.61 -10.01
C ASN A 133 -17.13 2.82 -8.52
N GLU A 134 -18.04 2.03 -7.96
CA GLU A 134 -18.38 2.12 -6.53
C GLU A 134 -17.20 1.73 -5.64
N ALA A 135 -16.33 0.83 -6.12
CA ALA A 135 -15.14 0.42 -5.40
C ALA A 135 -14.21 1.60 -5.09
N LEU A 136 -13.90 2.44 -6.10
CA LEU A 136 -13.07 3.63 -5.92
C LEU A 136 -13.76 4.65 -5.00
N ARG A 137 -15.08 4.81 -5.11
CA ARG A 137 -15.86 5.69 -4.20
C ARG A 137 -15.72 5.29 -2.74
N GLN A 138 -15.68 3.98 -2.46
CA GLN A 138 -15.56 3.45 -1.10
C GLN A 138 -14.11 3.19 -0.66
N TRP A 139 -13.13 3.39 -1.55
CA TRP A 139 -11.75 3.06 -1.29
C TRP A 139 -11.15 3.98 -0.23
N ALA A 140 -10.80 3.41 0.92
CA ALA A 140 -10.41 4.12 2.13
C ALA A 140 -8.88 4.19 2.30
N ILE A 141 -8.15 4.37 1.20
CA ILE A 141 -6.69 4.48 1.21
C ILE A 141 -6.24 5.66 2.09
N LYS A 142 -5.15 5.45 2.84
CA LYS A 142 -4.61 6.40 3.83
C LYS A 142 -3.27 6.98 3.40
N GLU A 143 -2.43 6.19 2.76
CA GLU A 143 -1.09 6.57 2.35
C GLU A 143 -0.83 6.20 0.89
N MET A 144 -0.28 7.14 0.11
CA MET A 144 0.15 6.91 -1.25
C MET A 144 1.52 7.56 -1.49
N THR A 145 2.45 6.79 -2.03
CA THR A 145 3.78 7.30 -2.40
C THR A 145 4.09 7.01 -3.85
N LEU A 146 4.41 8.06 -4.61
CA LEU A 146 4.59 8.02 -6.05
C LEU A 146 6.00 8.49 -6.39
N TYR A 147 6.79 7.62 -7.00
CA TYR A 147 8.16 7.92 -7.41
C TYR A 147 8.27 7.90 -8.93
N GLY A 148 8.87 8.96 -9.49
CA GLY A 148 9.03 9.16 -10.92
C GLY A 148 7.68 9.11 -11.63
N VAL A 149 6.70 9.92 -11.21
CA VAL A 149 5.41 10.07 -11.86
C VAL A 149 5.34 11.45 -12.50
N GLY A 150 5.06 11.51 -13.82
CA GLY A 150 5.03 12.76 -14.57
C GLY A 150 3.64 13.39 -14.75
N ASP A 151 2.57 12.59 -14.70
CA ASP A 151 1.19 13.05 -14.85
C ASP A 151 0.38 12.64 -13.62
N LEU A 152 -0.17 13.64 -12.93
CA LEU A 152 -1.00 13.47 -11.75
C LEU A 152 -2.46 13.85 -12.00
N SER A 153 -2.82 14.29 -13.21
CA SER A 153 -4.14 14.83 -13.53
C SER A 153 -5.28 13.93 -13.05
N ALA A 154 -5.20 12.63 -13.32
CA ALA A 154 -6.20 11.64 -12.91
C ALA A 154 -6.32 11.50 -11.38
N LEU A 155 -5.19 11.55 -10.67
CA LEU A 155 -5.18 11.55 -9.20
C LEU A 155 -5.76 12.87 -8.67
N MET A 156 -5.42 14.00 -9.27
CA MET A 156 -5.91 15.31 -8.86
C MET A 156 -7.43 15.44 -9.04
N THR A 157 -8.00 14.87 -10.10
CA THR A 157 -9.45 14.75 -10.25
C THR A 157 -10.07 13.99 -9.07
N CYS A 158 -9.45 12.88 -8.66
CA CYS A 158 -9.94 12.10 -7.51
C CYS A 158 -9.82 12.86 -6.18
N LEU A 159 -8.75 13.64 -6.00
CA LEU A 159 -8.54 14.45 -4.80
C LEU A 159 -9.34 15.76 -4.80
N THR A 160 -10.00 16.10 -5.89
CA THR A 160 -10.93 17.23 -5.93
C THR A 160 -12.38 16.75 -5.72
N ASP A 161 -12.67 15.50 -6.06
CA ASP A 161 -13.99 14.89 -5.90
C ASP A 161 -14.30 14.58 -4.42
N THR A 162 -15.24 15.33 -3.85
CA THR A 162 -15.71 15.16 -2.46
C THR A 162 -16.57 13.92 -2.23
N THR A 163 -17.03 13.28 -3.31
CA THR A 163 -17.82 12.04 -3.28
C THR A 163 -16.93 10.81 -3.06
N LEU A 164 -15.63 10.90 -3.39
CA LEU A 164 -14.68 9.82 -3.16
C LEU A 164 -14.25 9.78 -1.69
N ARG A 165 -14.28 8.58 -1.10
CA ARG A 165 -13.82 8.38 0.27
C ARG A 165 -12.33 8.70 0.44
N MET A 166 -11.52 8.43 -0.58
CA MET A 166 -10.08 8.74 -0.56
C MET A 166 -9.79 10.23 -0.31
N ARG A 167 -10.65 11.15 -0.76
CA ARG A 167 -10.54 12.58 -0.44
C ARG A 167 -10.65 12.89 1.05
N LYS A 168 -11.27 11.99 1.82
CA LYS A 168 -11.49 12.14 3.26
C LYS A 168 -10.57 11.23 4.09
N THR A 169 -9.86 10.29 3.48
CA THR A 169 -9.01 9.31 4.18
C THR A 169 -7.54 9.39 3.80
N LEU A 170 -7.18 9.85 2.61
CA LEU A 170 -5.78 9.96 2.18
C LEU A 170 -5.09 11.08 2.98
N ALA A 171 -4.35 10.66 4.00
CA ALA A 171 -3.65 11.49 4.96
C ALA A 171 -2.21 11.74 4.52
N VAL A 172 -1.54 10.80 3.85
CA VAL A 172 -0.17 10.98 3.37
C VAL A 172 -0.13 10.81 1.87
N LEU A 173 0.37 11.82 1.16
CA LEU A 173 0.67 11.73 -0.26
C LEU A 173 2.11 12.21 -0.51
N GLY A 174 2.99 11.28 -0.86
CA GLY A 174 4.35 11.58 -1.29
C GLY A 174 4.45 11.53 -2.82
N VAL A 175 4.93 12.60 -3.44
CA VAL A 175 5.24 12.65 -4.86
C VAL A 175 6.69 13.05 -5.05
N PHE A 176 7.46 12.18 -5.69
CA PHE A 176 8.89 12.31 -5.89
C PHE A 176 9.19 12.26 -7.38
N SER A 177 9.37 13.39 -8.04
CA SER A 177 9.60 13.45 -9.48
C SER A 177 11.04 13.81 -9.81
N TYR A 178 11.87 12.78 -10.03
CA TYR A 178 13.29 12.94 -10.32
C TYR A 178 13.62 13.08 -11.81
N ILE A 179 12.66 12.77 -12.70
CA ILE A 179 12.91 12.69 -14.16
C ILE A 179 12.47 13.97 -14.86
N ARG A 180 11.25 14.43 -14.55
CA ARG A 180 10.66 15.66 -15.09
C ARG A 180 10.03 16.46 -13.96
N PRO A 181 10.14 17.79 -13.97
CA PRO A 181 9.39 18.60 -13.03
C PRO A 181 7.88 18.35 -13.20
N LEU A 182 7.15 18.34 -12.09
CA LEU A 182 5.69 18.31 -12.11
C LEU A 182 5.17 19.61 -12.76
N CYS A 183 3.97 19.53 -13.34
CA CYS A 183 3.28 20.72 -13.81
C CYS A 183 3.08 21.71 -12.65
N PRO A 184 3.35 23.01 -12.82
CA PRO A 184 3.10 24.02 -11.78
C PRO A 184 1.67 23.96 -11.22
N ASP A 185 0.67 23.76 -12.08
CA ASP A 185 -0.74 23.68 -11.68
C ASP A 185 -1.01 22.49 -10.74
N ASP A 186 -0.35 21.35 -10.97
CA ASP A 186 -0.49 20.17 -10.10
C ASP A 186 0.20 20.42 -8.76
N ILE A 187 1.35 21.10 -8.75
CA ILE A 187 2.05 21.51 -7.52
C ILE A 187 1.17 22.44 -6.69
N GLU A 188 0.59 23.48 -7.30
CA GLU A 188 -0.29 24.42 -6.59
C GLU A 188 -1.49 23.73 -5.99
N ARG A 189 -2.14 22.83 -6.74
CA ARG A 189 -3.28 22.05 -6.25
C ARG A 189 -2.89 21.11 -5.12
N LEU A 190 -1.72 20.47 -5.18
CA LEU A 190 -1.21 19.62 -4.11
C LEU A 190 -0.90 20.42 -2.84
N ILE A 191 -0.28 21.60 -2.98
CA ILE A 191 -0.01 22.51 -1.86
C ILE A 191 -1.33 23.00 -1.24
N ALA A 192 -2.37 23.25 -2.04
CA ALA A 192 -3.67 23.66 -1.53
C ALA A 192 -4.33 22.58 -0.64
N LEU A 193 -4.00 21.30 -0.86
CA LEU A 193 -4.48 20.18 -0.03
C LEU A 193 -3.63 19.98 1.23
N GLU A 194 -2.44 20.58 1.32
CA GLU A 194 -1.52 20.41 2.43
C GLU A 194 -2.11 20.97 3.72
N GLY A 195 -2.03 20.17 4.77
CA GLY A 195 -2.44 20.61 6.08
C GLY A 195 -3.94 20.63 6.34
N GLU A 196 -4.78 20.16 5.41
CA GLU A 196 -6.22 20.02 5.63
C GLU A 196 -6.54 18.95 6.69
N PHE A 197 -7.49 19.23 7.59
CA PHE A 197 -7.96 18.24 8.57
C PHE A 197 -9.00 17.31 7.95
N LEU A 198 -8.75 16.00 8.04
CA LEU A 198 -9.59 14.98 7.44
C LEU A 198 -10.80 14.64 8.32
N PRO A 199 -12.03 14.65 7.77
CA PRO A 199 -13.25 14.50 8.57
C PRO A 199 -13.50 13.06 9.07
N VAL A 200 -12.91 12.04 8.43
CA VAL A 200 -13.25 10.62 8.63
C VAL A 200 -12.36 9.93 9.68
N THR A 201 -11.27 10.54 10.12
CA THR A 201 -10.29 9.91 11.03
C THR A 201 -10.66 9.97 12.51
N LYS A 202 -11.94 10.20 12.84
CA LYS A 202 -12.46 10.16 14.23
C LYS A 202 -12.56 8.76 14.83
N GLU A 203 -12.22 7.69 14.10
CA GLU A 203 -12.14 6.32 14.64
C GLU A 203 -10.78 5.99 15.29
N LYS A 204 -10.25 6.87 16.14
CA LYS A 204 -8.88 6.70 16.65
C LYS A 204 -8.73 6.11 18.04
N PHE A 205 -9.82 5.71 18.68
CA PHE A 205 -9.71 4.81 19.83
C PHE A 205 -10.11 3.41 19.38
N PRO A 206 -9.14 2.52 19.08
CA PRO A 206 -9.42 1.14 18.73
C PRO A 206 -10.37 0.54 19.78
N LYS A 207 -11.34 -0.25 19.32
CA LYS A 207 -12.34 -0.89 20.22
C LYS A 207 -11.65 -1.65 21.36
N LEU A 208 -10.50 -2.27 21.09
CA LEU A 208 -9.67 -2.95 22.07
C LEU A 208 -9.03 -1.99 23.07
N SER A 209 -8.54 -0.82 22.66
CA SER A 209 -8.04 0.22 23.56
C SER A 209 -9.16 0.79 24.44
N LYS A 210 -10.37 0.99 23.89
CA LYS A 210 -11.56 1.36 24.68
C LYS A 210 -11.90 0.28 25.71
N ALA A 211 -11.92 -0.99 25.28
CA ALA A 211 -12.24 -2.12 26.14
C ALA A 211 -11.17 -2.35 27.24
N ALA A 212 -9.88 -2.24 26.90
CA ALA A 212 -8.78 -2.33 27.84
C ALA A 212 -8.84 -1.20 28.88
N MET A 213 -9.15 0.03 28.47
CA MET A 213 -9.37 1.14 29.40
C MET A 213 -10.58 0.91 30.31
N LEU A 214 -11.73 0.51 29.76
CA LEU A 214 -12.92 0.19 30.54
C LEU A 214 -12.68 -0.95 31.53
N SER A 215 -11.91 -1.96 31.13
CA SER A 215 -11.49 -3.07 31.97
C SER A 215 -10.60 -2.59 33.12
N ALA A 216 -9.61 -1.75 32.81
CA ALA A 216 -8.68 -1.23 33.80
C ALA A 216 -9.39 -0.32 34.84
N VAL A 217 -10.32 0.53 34.40
CA VAL A 217 -11.17 1.34 35.31
C VAL A 217 -12.05 0.44 36.19
N ARG A 218 -12.66 -0.61 35.62
CA ARG A 218 -13.49 -1.57 36.39
C ARG A 218 -12.67 -2.41 37.38
N SER A 219 -11.45 -2.81 37.02
CA SER A 219 -10.59 -3.62 37.89
C SER A 219 -9.95 -2.79 39.01
N GLY A 220 -9.70 -1.50 38.79
CA GLY A 220 -9.23 -0.58 39.82
C GLY A 220 -10.30 -0.22 40.87
N TRP A 221 -11.59 -0.34 40.52
CA TRP A 221 -12.72 -0.08 41.42
C TRP A 221 -13.00 -1.24 42.41
N ASN A 222 -12.52 -2.45 42.10
CA ASN A 222 -12.57 -3.58 43.03
C ASN A 222 -11.48 -3.42 44.09
N ASN A 223 -11.82 -2.73 45.18
CA ASN A 223 -10.97 -2.35 46.32
C ASN A 223 -10.28 -3.52 47.08
N ASN A 224 -10.34 -4.76 46.58
CA ASN A 224 -9.89 -5.96 47.30
C ASN A 224 -8.66 -6.67 46.70
N SER A 225 -8.05 -6.21 45.60
CA SER A 225 -6.88 -6.88 45.01
C SER A 225 -5.56 -6.18 45.37
N SER A 226 -4.75 -6.79 46.22
CA SER A 226 -3.45 -6.28 46.74
C SER A 226 -2.28 -6.31 45.74
N THR A 227 -2.52 -6.49 44.45
CA THR A 227 -1.47 -6.67 43.42
C THR A 227 -1.30 -5.41 42.57
N GLY A 228 -0.05 -5.08 42.21
CA GLY A 228 0.43 -3.81 41.63
C GLY A 228 -0.28 -3.20 40.41
N ALA A 229 -1.32 -3.82 39.85
CA ALA A 229 -2.23 -3.24 38.86
C ALA A 229 -2.91 -1.95 39.35
N ILE A 230 -3.23 -1.85 40.65
CA ILE A 230 -3.83 -0.63 41.25
C ILE A 230 -2.89 0.59 41.16
N ARG A 231 -1.57 0.40 41.28
CA ARG A 231 -0.59 1.51 41.24
C ARG A 231 -0.39 2.11 39.84
N ALA A 232 -0.55 1.32 38.78
CA ALA A 232 -0.46 1.83 37.42
C ALA A 232 -1.74 2.62 37.04
N LEU A 233 -2.90 2.12 37.48
CA LEU A 233 -4.20 2.78 37.30
C LEU A 233 -4.36 4.04 38.14
N SER A 234 -3.81 4.09 39.35
CA SER A 234 -3.84 5.30 40.19
C SER A 234 -3.04 6.49 39.62
N ARG A 235 -2.27 6.28 38.55
CA ARG A 235 -1.55 7.34 37.81
C ARG A 235 -2.29 7.82 36.56
N LEU A 236 -3.34 7.12 36.14
CA LEU A 236 -4.23 7.52 35.05
C LEU A 236 -5.45 8.23 35.65
N ASP A 237 -5.24 9.46 36.12
CA ASP A 237 -6.34 10.28 36.62
C ASP A 237 -7.23 10.79 35.48
N ALA A 238 -8.34 11.44 35.83
CA ALA A 238 -9.28 11.99 34.86
C ALA A 238 -8.61 12.99 33.89
N SER A 239 -7.56 13.68 34.32
CA SER A 239 -6.80 14.66 33.54
C SER A 239 -6.00 13.96 32.43
N VAL A 240 -5.26 12.91 32.77
CA VAL A 240 -4.49 12.12 31.79
C VAL A 240 -5.42 11.41 30.81
N LEU A 241 -6.53 10.85 31.30
CA LEU A 241 -7.53 10.23 30.42
C LEU A 241 -8.19 11.24 29.49
N SER A 242 -8.54 12.42 29.99
CA SER A 242 -9.08 13.52 29.19
C SER A 242 -8.10 13.95 28.11
N LEU A 243 -6.81 14.05 28.42
CA LEU A 243 -5.75 14.36 27.45
C LEU A 243 -5.59 13.24 26.41
N ILE A 244 -5.64 11.97 26.80
CA ILE A 244 -5.59 10.82 25.87
C ILE A 244 -6.79 10.86 24.91
N PHE A 245 -8.00 11.11 25.41
CA PHE A 245 -9.18 11.22 24.55
C PHE A 245 -9.13 12.45 23.65
N THR A 246 -8.70 13.59 24.19
CA THR A 246 -8.50 14.83 23.43
C THR A 246 -7.50 14.60 22.31
N PHE A 247 -6.33 14.02 22.61
CA PHE A 247 -5.31 13.68 21.63
C PHE A 247 -5.84 12.69 20.58
N ALA A 248 -6.52 11.63 20.99
CA ALA A 248 -7.10 10.67 20.06
C ALA A 248 -8.27 11.24 19.23
N SER A 249 -8.87 12.35 19.66
CA SER A 249 -9.91 13.06 18.91
C SER A 249 -9.37 14.07 17.90
N ILE A 250 -8.05 14.32 17.89
CA ILE A 250 -7.41 15.22 16.92
C ILE A 250 -7.56 14.60 15.52
N PRO A 251 -8.21 15.30 14.57
CA PRO A 251 -8.33 14.81 13.20
C PRO A 251 -6.95 14.64 12.56
N GLU A 252 -6.79 13.63 11.70
CA GLU A 252 -5.57 13.54 10.90
C GLU A 252 -5.46 14.73 9.98
N ARG A 253 -4.27 15.32 9.96
CA ARG A 253 -3.93 16.40 9.05
C ARG A 253 -3.28 15.79 7.82
N ARG A 254 -3.75 16.18 6.64
CA ARG A 254 -3.12 15.75 5.39
C ARG A 254 -1.69 16.30 5.32
N TYR A 255 -0.79 15.42 4.91
CA TYR A 255 0.62 15.70 4.69
C TYR A 255 1.00 15.32 3.26
N ILE A 256 1.53 16.30 2.54
CA ILE A 256 1.96 16.27 1.17
C ILE A 256 3.47 16.45 1.15
N ARG A 257 4.17 15.47 0.59
CA ARG A 257 5.63 15.52 0.43
C ARG A 257 5.97 15.61 -1.04
N LEU A 258 6.51 16.74 -1.48
CA LEU A 258 6.97 16.96 -2.84
C LEU A 258 8.51 16.97 -2.88
N LYS A 259 9.12 16.29 -3.86
CA LYS A 259 10.56 16.33 -4.09
C LYS A 259 10.93 16.07 -5.55
#